data_AF-A0A3N5ZF21-F1
#
_entry.id   AF-A0A3N5ZF21-F1
#
_cell.length_a   1.000
_cell.length_b   1.000
_cell.length_c   1.000
_cell.angle_alpha   90.00
_cell.angle_beta   90.00
_cell.angle_gamma   90.00
#
_symmetry.space_group_name_H-M   'P 1'
#
loop_
_entity.id
_entity.type
_entity.pdbx_description
1 polymer ?
#
loop_
_entity_poly.entity_id
_entity_poly.type
_entity_poly.pdbx_seq_one_letter_code
_entity_poly.pdbx_strand_id
1 'polypeptide(L)'
;MITVTSRQKPLLIQVIVMALAIIPALADSRARVWEEPLVLPTYSVNAPDHNPRFYAGRAYQGAQGRVYPYAMIDDLTDDRVNKTYKAVYL
;
A
#
# COMPACT_ATOMS: atom_id res chain seq x y z
N MET A 1 46.84 -30.53 -41.13
CA MET A 1 46.37 -30.42 -39.73
C MET A 1 46.33 -28.93 -39.39
N ILE A 2 45.17 -28.28 -39.51
CA ILE A 2 45.03 -26.83 -39.29
C ILE A 2 43.98 -26.64 -38.19
N THR A 3 44.40 -26.09 -37.07
CA THR A 3 43.60 -25.84 -35.87
C THR A 3 42.75 -24.58 -36.05
N VAL A 4 41.44 -24.75 -36.25
CA VAL A 4 40.46 -23.65 -36.19
C VAL A 4 40.09 -23.44 -34.72
N THR A 5 40.89 -22.62 -34.03
CA THR A 5 40.72 -22.32 -32.60
C THR A 5 39.83 -21.09 -32.38
N SER A 6 38.65 -21.35 -31.78
CA SER A 6 38.04 -20.56 -30.70
C SER A 6 37.84 -19.04 -30.88
N ARG A 7 36.89 -18.64 -31.74
CA ARG A 7 36.23 -17.30 -31.69
C ARG A 7 34.84 -17.30 -31.02
N GLN A 8 34.47 -18.36 -30.27
CA GLN A 8 33.12 -18.49 -29.68
C GLN A 8 32.95 -17.76 -28.33
N LYS A 9 34.02 -17.54 -27.56
CA LYS A 9 33.98 -16.94 -26.22
C LYS A 9 33.60 -15.44 -26.17
N PRO A 10 34.08 -14.54 -27.07
CA PRO A 10 33.66 -13.14 -27.04
C PRO A 10 32.21 -12.96 -27.53
N LEU A 11 31.72 -13.88 -28.37
CA LEU A 11 30.35 -13.89 -28.87
C LEU A 11 29.35 -14.18 -27.75
N LEU A 12 29.64 -15.16 -26.87
CA LEU A 12 28.80 -15.51 -25.73
C LEU A 12 28.66 -14.34 -24.74
N ILE A 13 29.76 -13.64 -24.45
CA ILE A 13 29.77 -12.48 -23.54
C ILE A 13 28.94 -11.35 -24.14
N GLN A 14 29.06 -11.09 -25.45
CA GLN A 14 28.25 -10.09 -26.14
C GLN A 14 26.76 -10.43 -26.12
N VAL A 15 26.39 -11.71 -26.30
CA VAL A 15 25.00 -12.16 -26.20
C VAL A 15 24.45 -11.97 -24.79
N ILE A 16 25.24 -12.24 -23.75
CA ILE A 16 24.83 -12.05 -22.35
C ILE A 16 24.66 -10.56 -22.03
N VAL A 17 25.58 -9.70 -22.47
CA VAL A 17 25.48 -8.24 -22.28
C VAL A 17 24.28 -7.67 -23.04
N MET A 18 24.02 -8.15 -24.26
CA MET A 18 22.86 -7.77 -25.04
C MET A 18 21.55 -8.26 -24.39
N ALA A 19 21.52 -9.49 -23.87
CA ALA A 19 20.38 -10.03 -23.13
C ALA A 19 20.10 -9.22 -21.85
N LEU A 20 21.15 -8.85 -21.10
CA LEU A 20 21.03 -8.04 -19.88
C LEU A 20 20.51 -6.62 -20.16
N ALA A 21 20.86 -6.05 -21.31
CA ALA A 21 20.39 -4.73 -21.74
C ALA A 21 18.91 -4.72 -22.22
N ILE A 22 18.36 -5.87 -22.63
CA ILE A 22 16.98 -6.00 -23.09
C ILE A 22 15.98 -6.15 -21.92
N ILE A 23 16.43 -6.67 -20.77
CA ILE A 23 15.59 -6.90 -19.58
C ILE A 23 14.88 -5.62 -19.08
N PRO A 24 15.53 -4.46 -18.89
CA PRO A 24 14.84 -3.25 -18.43
C PRO A 24 13.96 -2.62 -19.52
N ALA A 25 14.22 -2.88 -20.81
CA ALA A 25 13.42 -2.35 -21.92
C ALA A 25 12.06 -3.07 -22.09
N LEU A 26 11.88 -4.22 -21.42
CA LEU A 26 10.63 -4.98 -21.36
C LEU A 26 9.75 -4.59 -20.16
N ALA A 27 10.11 -3.56 -19.40
CA ALA A 27 9.29 -3.09 -18.28
C ALA A 27 7.89 -2.67 -18.80
N ASP A 28 6.86 -3.36 -18.31
CA ASP A 28 5.48 -3.14 -18.72
C ASP A 28 5.02 -1.75 -18.28
N SER A 29 4.55 -0.93 -19.22
CA SER A 29 4.08 0.44 -18.98
C SER A 29 2.66 0.50 -18.38
N ARG A 30 2.09 -0.66 -18.05
CA ARG A 30 0.75 -0.81 -17.51
C ARG A 30 0.74 -0.58 -16.01
N ALA A 31 -0.21 0.23 -15.54
CA ALA A 31 -0.51 0.35 -14.11
C ALA A 31 -0.92 -1.02 -13.55
N ARG A 32 -0.47 -1.32 -12.33
CA ARG A 32 -0.79 -2.58 -11.64
C ARG A 32 -1.69 -2.27 -10.46
N VAL A 33 -2.80 -3.00 -10.38
CA VAL A 33 -3.73 -2.96 -9.26
C VAL A 33 -3.69 -4.29 -8.52
N TRP A 34 -3.49 -4.28 -7.21
CA TRP A 34 -3.53 -5.50 -6.39
C TRP A 34 -3.95 -5.22 -4.95
N GLU A 35 -4.30 -6.29 -4.24
CA GLU A 35 -4.63 -6.24 -2.82
C GLU A 35 -3.65 -7.09 -2.02
N GLU A 36 -3.17 -6.59 -0.89
CA GLU A 36 -2.32 -7.36 0.03
C GLU A 36 -2.57 -6.95 1.50
N PRO A 37 -2.31 -7.86 2.46
CA PRO A 37 -2.35 -7.51 3.88
C PRO A 37 -1.22 -6.53 4.23
N LEU A 38 -1.57 -5.39 4.82
CA LEU A 38 -0.64 -4.36 5.29
C LEU A 38 -0.71 -4.25 6.81
N VAL A 39 0.44 -4.35 7.49
CA VAL A 39 0.52 -4.21 8.95
C VAL A 39 0.93 -2.78 9.29
N LEU A 40 0.07 -2.06 10.02
CA LEU A 40 0.32 -0.68 10.46
C LEU A 40 0.28 -0.57 11.98
N PRO A 41 1.17 0.25 12.59
CA PRO A 41 1.05 0.60 14.00
C PRO A 41 -0.18 1.50 14.17
N THR A 42 -1.15 1.03 14.97
CA THR A 42 -2.45 1.68 15.18
C THR A 42 -2.66 1.89 16.67
N TYR A 43 -3.04 3.10 17.07
CA TYR A 43 -3.40 3.39 18.46
C TYR A 43 -4.75 2.77 18.79
N SER A 44 -4.83 2.10 19.94
CA SER A 44 -6.09 1.54 20.41
C SER A 44 -7.05 2.65 20.87
N VAL A 45 -8.32 2.31 20.91
CA VAL A 45 -9.39 3.20 21.39
C VAL A 45 -10.08 2.51 22.54
N ASN A 46 -10.48 3.29 23.54
CA ASN A 46 -11.25 2.77 24.66
C ASN A 46 -12.69 2.44 24.24
N ALA A 47 -13.45 1.88 25.19
CA ALA A 47 -14.87 1.67 25.00
C ALA A 47 -15.56 3.00 24.60
N PRO A 48 -16.46 2.98 23.60
CA PRO A 48 -17.20 4.18 23.23
C PRO A 48 -18.05 4.69 24.39
N ASP A 49 -18.41 5.98 24.34
CA ASP A 49 -19.35 6.58 25.29
C ASP A 49 -20.67 5.79 25.28
N HIS A 50 -21.12 5.40 26.47
CA HIS A 50 -22.38 4.70 26.66
C HIS A 50 -23.58 5.53 26.19
N ASN A 51 -23.47 6.86 26.25
CA ASN A 51 -24.53 7.77 25.87
C ASN A 51 -24.37 8.20 24.40
N PRO A 52 -25.29 7.80 23.51
CA PRO A 52 -25.20 8.18 22.10
C PRO A 52 -25.33 9.70 21.93
N ARG A 53 -24.44 10.28 21.13
CA ARG A 53 -24.46 11.72 20.85
C ARG A 53 -25.44 12.02 19.70
N PHE A 54 -26.60 12.55 20.05
CA PHE A 54 -27.58 13.04 19.08
C PHE A 54 -27.22 14.46 18.61
N TYR A 55 -27.63 14.78 17.37
CA TYR A 55 -27.42 16.11 16.81
C TYR A 55 -28.37 17.12 17.48
N ALA A 56 -27.81 18.09 18.21
CA ALA A 56 -28.56 19.13 18.93
C ALA A 56 -28.74 20.44 18.13
N GLY A 57 -28.40 20.46 16.84
CA GLY A 57 -28.44 21.68 16.03
C GLY A 57 -27.12 22.49 16.09
N ARG A 58 -26.90 23.33 15.07
CA ARG A 58 -25.86 24.35 15.02
C ARG A 58 -26.49 25.66 14.56
N ALA A 59 -25.94 26.80 15.01
CA ALA A 59 -26.51 28.12 14.73
C ALA A 59 -26.44 28.54 13.24
N TYR A 60 -25.62 27.86 12.44
CA TYR A 60 -25.32 28.22 11.06
C TYR A 60 -25.90 27.19 10.07
N GLN A 61 -26.48 27.71 8.97
CA GLN A 61 -27.09 26.92 7.91
C GLN A 61 -26.03 26.06 7.20
N GLY A 62 -26.36 24.80 6.93
CA GLY A 62 -25.51 23.87 6.18
C GLY A 62 -24.52 23.03 7.01
N ALA A 63 -24.34 23.30 8.31
CA ALA A 63 -23.51 22.45 9.16
C ALA A 63 -24.35 21.47 9.98
N GLN A 64 -24.76 20.37 9.37
CA GLN A 64 -25.38 19.27 10.11
C GLN A 64 -24.32 18.25 10.54
N GLY A 65 -23.90 18.32 11.80
CA GLY A 65 -22.92 17.39 12.41
C GLY A 65 -23.59 16.13 12.96
N ARG A 66 -24.38 15.42 12.15
CA ARG A 66 -25.07 14.20 12.57
C ARG A 66 -24.08 13.03 12.61
N VAL A 67 -23.87 12.46 13.80
CA VAL A 67 -22.92 11.34 14.02
C VAL A 67 -23.65 10.03 14.34
N TYR A 68 -24.78 10.09 15.08
CA TYR A 68 -25.61 8.91 15.36
C TYR A 68 -26.04 8.20 14.05
N PRO A 69 -25.95 6.85 13.97
CA PRO A 69 -25.76 5.88 15.06
C PRO A 69 -24.32 5.50 15.38
N TYR A 70 -23.31 6.18 14.84
CA TYR A 70 -21.92 5.88 15.18
C TYR A 70 -21.63 6.26 16.63
N ALA A 71 -20.95 5.35 17.34
CA ALA A 71 -20.57 5.57 18.72
C ALA A 71 -19.50 6.66 18.81
N MET A 72 -19.60 7.51 19.82
CA MET A 72 -18.63 8.57 20.06
C MET A 72 -17.46 8.02 20.87
N ILE A 73 -16.24 8.32 20.43
CA ILE A 73 -15.01 8.03 21.16
C ILE A 73 -14.30 9.38 21.31
N ASP A 74 -14.12 9.86 22.55
CA ASP A 74 -13.41 11.12 22.85
C ASP A 74 -11.98 10.87 23.36
N ASP A 75 -11.65 9.62 23.67
CA ASP A 75 -10.37 9.22 24.26
C ASP A 75 -9.51 8.44 23.26
N LEU A 76 -8.30 8.93 23.01
CA LEU A 76 -7.24 8.19 22.30
C LEU A 76 -6.24 7.65 23.33
N THR A 77 -5.84 6.39 23.21
CA THR A 77 -4.84 5.79 24.09
C THR A 77 -3.43 5.94 23.51
N ASP A 78 -2.41 5.85 24.36
CA ASP A 78 -1.01 5.76 23.94
C ASP A 78 -0.59 4.32 23.58
N ASP A 79 -1.52 3.36 23.67
CA ASP A 79 -1.26 1.96 23.39
C ASP A 79 -1.27 1.71 21.88
N ARG A 80 -0.07 1.44 21.34
CA ARG A 80 0.19 1.29 19.91
C ARG A 80 0.37 -0.19 19.56
N VAL A 81 -0.58 -0.74 18.82
CA VAL A 81 -0.61 -2.15 18.42
C VAL A 81 -0.48 -2.32 16.92
N ASN A 82 0.19 -3.39 16.49
CA ASN A 82 0.24 -3.76 15.07
C ASN A 82 -1.11 -4.32 14.63
N LYS A 83 -1.73 -3.68 13.64
CA LYS A 83 -3.01 -4.12 13.07
C LYS A 83 -2.88 -4.37 11.58
N THR A 84 -3.43 -5.49 11.14
CA THR A 84 -3.44 -5.89 9.73
C THR A 84 -4.67 -5.32 9.04
N TYR A 85 -4.46 -4.61 7.95
CA TYR A 85 -5.48 -4.04 7.08
C TYR A 85 -5.41 -4.67 5.69
N LYS A 86 -6.54 -4.70 4.98
CA LYS A 86 -6.56 -5.06 3.57
C LYS A 86 -6.26 -3.81 2.75
N ALA A 87 -5.04 -3.70 2.23
CA ALA A 87 -4.63 -2.55 1.42
C ALA A 87 -4.90 -2.82 -0.07
N VAL A 88 -5.26 -1.77 -0.79
CA VAL A 88 -5.45 -1.76 -2.25
C VAL A 88 -4.40 -0.83 -2.84
N TYR A 89 -3.57 -1.36 -3.74
CA TYR A 89 -2.52 -0.62 -4.45
C TYR A 89 -2.98 -0.39 -5.88
N LEU A 90 -2.78 0.82 -6.39
CA LEU A 90 -3.27 1.31 -7.69
C LEU A 90 -2.12 1.95 -8.48
#